data_AF-A0A538QDS5-F1
#
_entry.id   AF-A0A538QDS5-F1
#
_cell.length_a   1.000
_cell.length_b   1.000
_cell.length_c   1.000
_cell.angle_alpha   90.00
_cell.angle_beta   90.00
_cell.angle_gamma   90.00
#
_symmetry.space_group_name_H-M   'P 1'
#
loop_
_entity.id
_entity.type
_entity.pdbx_description
1 polymer ?
#
loop_
_entity_poly.entity_id
_entity_poly.type
_entity_poly.pdbx_seq_one_letter_code
_entity_poly.pdbx_strand_id
1 'polypeptide(L)'
;MIERADVEREIVDDEAMLEQVAGLLEGGTDLAKWPEDARDALALALGDSSMSGSETWKAVTLRRHLFGPAGIVPQQLTAIRAPSAAARRRAEVLRSGLPACVRYRVAMYLLQPSR
;
A
#
# COMPACT_ATOMS: atom_id res chain seq x y z
N MET A 1 15.95 25.12 1.53
CA MET A 1 15.77 24.94 0.07
C MET A 1 16.02 23.47 -0.16
N ILE A 2 15.01 22.69 -0.55
CA ILE A 2 15.21 21.26 -0.86
C ILE A 2 15.99 21.21 -2.17
N GLU A 3 17.11 20.50 -2.19
CA GLU A 3 17.91 20.39 -3.39
C GLU A 3 17.21 19.48 -4.39
N ARG A 4 17.31 19.80 -5.69
CA ARG A 4 16.67 19.01 -6.76
C ARG A 4 17.02 17.51 -6.67
N ALA A 5 18.24 17.20 -6.26
CA ALA A 5 18.72 15.83 -6.09
C ALA A 5 17.97 15.06 -4.99
N ASP A 6 17.50 15.75 -3.94
CA ASP A 6 16.73 15.12 -2.86
C ASP A 6 15.32 14.77 -3.33
N VAL A 7 14.70 15.66 -4.12
CA VAL A 7 13.38 15.41 -4.73
C VAL A 7 13.44 14.22 -5.70
N GLU A 8 14.46 14.17 -6.56
CA GLU A 8 14.62 13.07 -7.51
C GLU A 8 14.83 11.74 -6.78
N ARG A 9 15.64 11.72 -5.72
CA ARG A 9 15.83 10.51 -4.89
C ARG A 9 14.52 10.07 -4.24
N GLU A 10 13.76 11.01 -3.69
CA GLU A 10 12.49 10.73 -3.05
C GLU A 10 11.45 10.13 -4.01
N ILE A 11 11.44 10.56 -5.27
CA ILE A 11 10.57 9.98 -6.31
C ILE A 11 10.99 8.54 -6.61
N VAL A 12 12.30 8.31 -6.80
CA VAL A 12 12.84 6.97 -7.06
C VAL A 12 12.52 6.00 -5.91
N ASP A 13 12.66 6.45 -4.67
CA ASP A 13 12.34 5.64 -3.49
C ASP A 13 10.84 5.28 -3.43
N ASP A 14 9.96 6.20 -3.82
CA ASP A 14 8.52 5.97 -3.86
C ASP A 14 8.11 5.00 -5.00
N GLU A 15 8.75 5.12 -6.17
CA GLU A 15 8.55 4.19 -7.29
C GLU A 15 9.04 2.78 -6.95
N ALA A 16 10.22 2.67 -6.32
CA ALA A 16 10.76 1.40 -5.85
C ALA A 16 9.82 0.72 -4.82
N MET A 17 9.23 1.51 -3.91
CA MET A 17 8.22 1.03 -2.97
C MET A 17 6.98 0.48 -3.68
N LEU A 18 6.50 1.18 -4.72
CA LEU A 18 5.37 0.72 -5.53
C LEU A 18 5.66 -0.61 -6.22
N GLU A 19 6.80 -0.72 -6.88
CA GLU A 19 7.24 -1.94 -7.56
C GLU A 19 7.41 -3.11 -6.59
N GLN A 20 8.02 -2.86 -5.43
CA GLN A 20 8.21 -3.86 -4.38
C GLN A 20 6.88 -4.40 -3.87
N VAL A 21 5.92 -3.53 -3.53
CA VAL A 21 4.59 -3.97 -3.06
C VAL A 21 3.83 -4.70 -4.16
N ALA A 22 3.91 -4.22 -5.41
CA ALA A 22 3.29 -4.90 -6.54
C ALA A 22 3.86 -6.32 -6.74
N GLY A 23 5.19 -6.48 -6.67
CA GLY A 23 5.86 -7.76 -6.77
C GLY A 23 5.49 -8.72 -5.64
N LEU A 24 5.43 -8.24 -4.40
CA LEU A 24 5.00 -9.04 -3.23
C LEU A 24 3.56 -9.54 -3.39
N LEU A 25 2.67 -8.65 -3.86
CA LEU A 25 1.27 -8.96 -4.15
C LEU A 25 1.14 -10.04 -5.23
N GLU A 26 1.71 -9.82 -6.42
CA GLU A 26 1.63 -10.76 -7.54
C GLU A 26 2.34 -12.08 -7.27
N GLY A 27 3.41 -12.07 -6.47
CA GLY A 27 4.15 -13.26 -6.07
C GLY A 27 3.42 -14.14 -5.06
N GLY A 28 2.30 -13.69 -4.49
CA GLY A 28 1.60 -14.47 -3.46
C GLY A 28 2.42 -14.65 -2.18
N THR A 29 3.33 -13.72 -1.90
CA THR A 29 4.31 -13.87 -0.80
C THR A 29 3.58 -13.84 0.53
N ASP A 30 3.84 -14.80 1.42
CA ASP A 30 3.25 -14.82 2.76
C ASP A 30 3.53 -13.50 3.50
N LEU A 31 2.48 -12.87 4.02
CA LEU A 31 2.51 -11.55 4.64
C LEU A 31 3.50 -11.48 5.80
N ALA A 32 3.70 -12.59 6.53
CA ALA A 32 4.67 -12.65 7.62
C ALA A 32 6.13 -12.43 7.17
N LYS A 33 6.42 -12.69 5.90
CA LYS A 33 7.76 -12.53 5.30
C LYS A 33 7.96 -11.17 4.63
N TRP A 34 6.94 -10.33 4.61
CA TRP A 34 7.05 -9.02 3.98
C TRP A 34 7.91 -8.09 4.84
N PRO A 35 8.72 -7.24 4.19
CA PRO A 35 9.35 -6.10 4.84
C PRO A 35 8.33 -5.25 5.62
N GLU A 36 8.70 -4.81 6.82
CA GLU A 36 7.81 -4.05 7.71
C GLU A 36 7.35 -2.74 7.08
N ASP A 37 8.26 -2.03 6.41
CA ASP A 37 8.00 -0.81 5.66
C ASP A 37 6.97 -1.00 4.55
N ALA A 38 7.06 -2.09 3.78
CA ALA A 38 6.10 -2.42 2.73
C ALA A 38 4.71 -2.75 3.31
N ARG A 39 4.66 -3.48 4.43
CA ARG A 39 3.41 -3.78 5.14
C ARG A 39 2.77 -2.51 5.69
N ASP A 40 3.55 -1.65 6.34
CA ASP A 40 3.06 -0.40 6.92
C ASP A 40 2.58 0.57 5.84
N ALA A 41 3.33 0.71 4.75
CA ALA A 41 2.95 1.55 3.62
C ALA A 41 1.63 1.06 2.99
N LEU A 42 1.48 -0.26 2.78
CA LEU A 42 0.22 -0.82 2.28
C LEU A 42 -0.92 -0.67 3.28
N ALA A 43 -0.68 -0.90 4.58
CA ALA A 43 -1.69 -0.72 5.63
C ALA A 43 -2.20 0.73 5.64
N LEU A 44 -1.31 1.72 5.54
CA LEU A 44 -1.67 3.13 5.42
C LEU A 44 -2.35 3.47 4.10
N ALA A 45 -1.93 2.85 2.99
CA ALA A 45 -2.58 3.00 1.68
C ALA A 45 -4.04 2.52 1.75
N LEU A 46 -4.28 1.44 2.50
CA LEU A 46 -5.59 0.86 2.69
C LEU A 46 -6.40 1.61 3.75
N GLY A 47 -5.81 2.17 4.80
CA GLY A 47 -6.55 2.85 5.86
C GLY A 47 -5.70 3.80 6.69
N ASP A 48 -6.07 5.08 6.66
CA ASP A 48 -5.54 6.15 7.50
C ASP A 48 -6.73 7.03 7.90
N SER A 49 -6.92 7.25 9.20
CA SER A 49 -8.03 8.03 9.75
C SER A 49 -7.91 9.52 9.47
N SER A 50 -6.74 9.99 9.04
CA SER A 50 -6.47 11.39 8.69
C SER A 50 -6.68 11.71 7.20
N MET A 51 -7.14 10.74 6.40
CA MET A 51 -7.39 10.93 4.97
C MET A 51 -8.47 11.97 4.70
N SER A 52 -8.24 12.77 3.66
CA SER A 52 -9.28 13.57 3.01
C SER A 52 -10.32 12.69 2.30
N GLY A 53 -11.42 13.31 1.84
CA GLY A 53 -12.49 12.58 1.15
C GLY A 53 -12.04 11.89 -0.15
N SER A 54 -11.14 12.52 -0.92
CA SER A 54 -10.59 11.92 -2.15
C SER A 54 -9.65 10.75 -1.86
N GLU A 55 -8.78 10.88 -0.85
CA GLU A 55 -7.89 9.81 -0.41
C GLU A 55 -8.67 8.61 0.12
N THR A 56 -9.76 8.86 0.86
CA THR A 56 -10.67 7.81 1.33
C THR A 56 -11.29 7.05 0.17
N TRP A 57 -11.73 7.74 -0.89
CA TRP A 57 -12.27 7.09 -2.09
C TRP A 57 -11.22 6.20 -2.78
N LYS A 58 -9.98 6.68 -2.93
CA LYS A 58 -8.89 5.88 -3.49
C LYS A 58 -8.60 4.64 -2.65
N ALA A 59 -8.56 4.78 -1.33
CA ALA A 59 -8.35 3.66 -0.41
C ALA A 59 -9.46 2.61 -0.53
N VAL A 60 -10.73 3.03 -0.59
CA VAL A 60 -11.88 2.12 -0.78
C VAL A 60 -11.78 1.40 -2.13
N THR A 61 -11.45 2.12 -3.20
CA THR A 61 -11.27 1.55 -4.54
C THR A 61 -10.11 0.55 -4.55
N LEU A 62 -8.98 0.88 -3.94
CA LEU A 62 -7.83 -0.01 -3.82
C LEU A 62 -8.18 -1.27 -3.03
N ARG A 63 -8.85 -1.16 -1.88
CA ARG A 63 -9.34 -2.34 -1.12
C ARG A 63 -10.20 -3.23 -1.99
N ARG A 64 -11.12 -2.65 -2.76
CA ARG A 64 -12.00 -3.41 -3.65
C ARG A 64 -11.23 -4.06 -4.80
N HIS A 65 -10.22 -3.38 -5.32
CA HIS A 65 -9.34 -3.92 -6.36
C HIS A 65 -8.56 -5.12 -5.84
N LEU A 66 -7.92 -5.00 -4.67
CA LEU A 66 -7.03 -6.02 -4.13
C LEU A 66 -7.78 -7.23 -3.53
N PHE A 67 -8.89 -6.98 -2.82
CA PHE A 67 -9.60 -8.01 -2.03
C PHE A 67 -11.00 -8.33 -2.56
N GLY A 68 -11.41 -7.73 -3.68
CA GLY A 68 -12.74 -7.92 -4.27
C GLY A 68 -13.83 -7.01 -3.67
N PRO A 69 -15.10 -7.16 -4.07
CA PRO A 69 -16.14 -6.15 -3.84
C PRO A 69 -16.39 -5.77 -2.37
N ALA A 70 -16.20 -6.73 -1.46
CA ALA A 70 -16.35 -6.50 -0.02
C ALA A 70 -15.21 -5.66 0.57
N GLY A 71 -14.03 -5.62 -0.08
CA GLY A 71 -12.87 -4.83 0.35
C GLY A 71 -12.37 -5.20 1.74
N ILE A 72 -12.54 -6.46 2.15
CA ILE A 72 -12.13 -6.95 3.47
C ILE A 72 -10.60 -7.01 3.50
N VAL A 73 -10.00 -6.31 4.46
CA VAL A 73 -8.56 -6.25 4.66
C VAL A 73 -8.17 -7.18 5.81
N PRO A 74 -7.11 -8.00 5.70
CA PRO A 74 -6.57 -8.77 6.82
C PRO A 74 -6.20 -7.87 8.00
N GLN A 75 -6.43 -8.31 9.24
CA GLN A 75 -6.12 -7.53 10.44
C GLN A 75 -4.63 -7.16 10.54
N GLN A 76 -3.76 -8.00 9.97
CA GLN A 76 -2.32 -7.78 9.89
C GLN A 76 -1.94 -6.54 9.05
N LEU A 77 -2.84 -6.04 8.21
CA LEU A 77 -2.69 -4.81 7.41
C LEU A 77 -3.49 -3.65 8.02
N THR A 78 -3.47 -3.53 9.35
CA THR A 78 -4.05 -2.39 10.07
C THR A 78 -2.91 -1.54 10.62
N ALA A 79 -2.86 -0.26 10.25
CA ALA A 79 -1.81 0.64 10.74
C ALA A 79 -1.99 0.90 12.25
N ILE A 80 -0.95 0.61 13.04
CA ILE A 80 -0.99 0.70 14.52
C ILE A 80 -0.39 2.03 15.03
N ARG A 81 0.41 2.72 14.22
CA ARG A 81 1.18 3.92 14.62
C ARG A 81 0.82 5.13 13.79
N ALA A 82 1.00 6.31 14.39
CA ALA A 82 0.82 7.59 13.69
C ALA A 82 1.83 7.71 12.52
N PRO A 83 1.37 7.93 11.27
CA PRO A 83 2.25 7.91 10.11
C PRO A 83 3.07 9.19 9.98
N SER A 84 4.33 9.04 9.55
CA SER A 84 5.19 10.15 9.14
C SER A 84 4.74 10.75 7.80
N ALA A 85 5.20 11.95 7.46
CA ALA A 85 4.89 12.58 6.17
C ALA A 85 5.36 11.72 4.98
N ALA A 86 6.56 11.14 5.06
CA ALA A 86 7.07 10.23 4.04
C ALA A 86 6.20 8.96 3.90
N ALA A 87 5.73 8.39 5.02
CA ALA A 87 4.84 7.23 4.98
C ALA A 87 3.49 7.55 4.33
N ARG A 88 2.91 8.73 4.62
CA ARG A 88 1.68 9.19 3.97
C ARG A 88 1.86 9.38 2.47
N ARG A 89 3.00 9.94 2.05
CA ARG A 89 3.32 10.14 0.64
C ARG A 89 3.42 8.80 -0.09
N ARG A 90 4.18 7.83 0.45
CA ARG A 90 4.26 6.48 -0.10
C ARG A 90 2.90 5.80 -0.17
N ALA A 91 2.08 5.92 0.88
CA ALA A 91 0.73 5.40 0.90
C ALA A 91 -0.14 6.00 -0.23
N GLU A 92 0.03 7.29 -0.54
CA GLU A 92 -0.67 7.94 -1.65
C GLU A 92 -0.21 7.44 -3.03
N VAL A 93 1.10 7.22 -3.19
CA VAL A 93 1.65 6.59 -4.41
C VAL A 93 1.08 5.19 -4.58
N LEU A 94 1.03 4.38 -3.52
CA LEU A 94 0.44 3.04 -3.57
C LEU A 94 -1.06 3.08 -3.92
N ARG A 95 -1.84 3.96 -3.29
CA ARG A 95 -3.27 4.14 -3.60
C ARG A 95 -3.52 4.47 -5.07
N SER A 96 -2.66 5.28 -5.66
CA SER A 96 -2.81 5.77 -7.03
C SER A 96 -2.23 4.80 -8.07
N GLY A 97 -1.13 4.13 -7.74
CA GLY A 97 -0.35 3.31 -8.67
C GLY A 97 -0.75 1.83 -8.70
N LEU A 98 -1.01 1.22 -7.54
CA LEU A 98 -1.22 -0.24 -7.46
C LEU A 98 -2.30 -0.77 -8.41
N PRO A 99 -3.47 -0.13 -8.59
CA PRO A 99 -4.50 -0.65 -9.49
C PRO A 99 -4.03 -0.82 -10.95
N ALA A 100 -3.02 -0.06 -11.37
CA ALA A 100 -2.41 -0.19 -12.69
C ALA A 100 -1.27 -1.23 -12.74
N CYS A 101 -0.62 -1.49 -11.61
CA CYS A 101 0.54 -2.39 -11.51
C CYS A 101 0.16 -3.86 -11.24
N VAL A 102 -0.98 -4.12 -10.62
CA VAL A 102 -1.38 -5.48 -10.21
C VAL A 102 -2.78 -5.84 -10.69
N ARG A 103 -2.99 -7.15 -10.87
CA ARG A 103 -4.26 -7.72 -11.31
C ARG A 103 -5.36 -7.51 -10.27
N TYR A 104 -6.59 -7.42 -10.76
CA TYR A 104 -7.77 -7.42 -9.90
C TYR A 104 -7.79 -8.68 -9.03
N ARG A 105 -8.07 -8.51 -7.74
CA ARG A 105 -8.15 -9.54 -6.69
C ARG A 105 -6.83 -10.27 -6.41
N VAL A 106 -5.69 -9.68 -6.79
CA VAL A 106 -4.37 -10.29 -6.55
C VAL A 106 -4.14 -10.63 -5.08
N ALA A 107 -4.70 -9.85 -4.13
CA ALA A 107 -4.41 -9.98 -2.71
C ALA A 107 -5.34 -10.95 -1.95
N MET A 108 -6.21 -11.69 -2.65
CA MET A 108 -7.16 -12.62 -2.02
C MET A 108 -6.47 -13.71 -1.18
N TYR A 109 -5.24 -14.09 -1.54
CA TYR A 109 -4.47 -15.08 -0.79
C TYR A 109 -4.11 -14.61 0.63
N LEU A 110 -4.02 -13.28 0.86
CA LEU A 110 -3.73 -12.71 2.18
C LEU A 110 -4.88 -12.91 3.19
N LEU A 111 -6.07 -13.27 2.73
CA LEU A 111 -7.21 -13.59 3.60
C LEU A 111 -7.15 -15.01 4.17
N GLN A 112 -6.27 -15.86 3.64
CA GLN A 112 -6.04 -17.20 4.16
C GLN A 112 -5.10 -17.11 5.37
N PRO A 113 -5.36 -17.87 6.45
CA PRO A 113 -4.43 -17.91 7.57
C PRO A 113 -3.06 -18.40 7.08
N SER A 114 -2.00 -17.67 7.43
CA SER A 114 -0.60 -18.08 7.18
C SER A 114 -0.41 -19.49 7.75
N ARG A 115 -0.03 -20.44 6.89
CA ARG A 115 0.16 -21.85 7.24
C ARG A 115 1.44 -22.08 8.03
#